data_AF-A0A437AIF7-F1
#
_entry.id   AF-A0A437AIF7-F1
#
_cell.length_a   1.000
_cell.length_b   1.000
_cell.length_c   1.000
_cell.angle_alpha   90.00
_cell.angle_beta   90.00
_cell.angle_gamma   90.00
#
_symmetry.space_group_name_H-M   'P 1'
#
loop_
_entity.id
_entity.type
_entity.pdbx_description
1 polymer ?
#
loop_
_entity_poly.entity_id
_entity_poly.type
_entity_poly.pdbx_seq_one_letter_code
_entity_poly.pdbx_strand_id
1 'polypeptide(L)'
;MSALNTAAQLIYVLSPMLGYAPQIFKKKILFSPLLSFMVVLSSMFRLIHCKIDKLEYMYSFQALLAITVHTTLIYMYKDELSNYEHNFFRVGYYYRTKGVFYSYLQLFSTALMSLLLVNYFSSELLLSLCITGNILLESSVGLAQLLLYKFDKKSNKRPLPKELFFFWVVGDICKTVLLIYTQAKKEIILSVVFQLVVNTMLLSAKI
;
A
#
# COMPACT_ATOMS: atom_id res chain seq x y z
N MET A 1 23.66 18.34 -3.83
CA MET A 1 22.75 17.16 -3.90
C MET A 1 23.20 16.34 -5.11
N SER A 2 23.73 15.13 -4.93
CA SER A 2 24.34 14.35 -6.03
C SER A 2 23.26 13.85 -7.00
N ALA A 3 23.59 13.68 -8.29
CA ALA A 3 22.67 13.16 -9.31
C ALA A 3 22.06 11.79 -8.94
N LEU A 4 22.83 10.97 -8.20
CA LEU A 4 22.38 9.69 -7.65
C LEU A 4 21.18 9.84 -6.70
N ASN A 5 21.16 10.88 -5.87
CA ASN A 5 20.05 11.14 -4.95
C ASN A 5 18.79 11.53 -5.71
N THR A 6 18.89 12.35 -6.76
CA THR A 6 17.74 12.76 -7.57
C THR A 6 17.10 11.58 -8.31
N ALA A 7 17.92 10.68 -8.88
CA ALA A 7 17.43 9.48 -9.54
C ALA A 7 16.73 8.52 -8.57
N ALA A 8 17.31 8.27 -7.40
CA ALA A 8 16.71 7.41 -6.37
C ALA A 8 15.37 7.96 -5.86
N GLN A 9 15.26 9.28 -5.70
CA GLN A 9 14.01 9.95 -5.30
C GLN A 9 12.91 9.76 -6.34
N LEU A 10 13.22 9.98 -7.63
CA LEU A 10 12.26 9.80 -8.72
C LEU A 10 11.78 8.35 -8.83
N ILE A 11 12.70 7.39 -8.77
CA ILE A 11 12.36 5.96 -8.84
C ILE A 11 11.48 5.57 -7.65
N TYR A 12 11.82 6.01 -6.44
CA TYR A 12 11.00 5.75 -5.26
C TYR A 12 9.57 6.27 -5.42
N VAL A 13 9.41 7.54 -5.81
CA VAL A 13 8.10 8.18 -6.00
C VAL A 13 7.26 7.47 -7.06
N LEU A 14 7.87 7.11 -8.19
CA LEU A 14 7.17 6.55 -9.34
C LEU A 14 6.99 5.03 -9.26
N SER A 15 7.74 4.33 -8.39
CA SER A 15 7.69 2.88 -8.25
C SER A 15 6.28 2.29 -8.09
N PRO A 16 5.34 2.90 -7.33
CA PRO A 16 3.97 2.36 -7.25
C PRO A 16 3.28 2.44 -8.61
N MET A 17 3.38 3.58 -9.31
CA MET A 17 2.75 3.76 -10.61
C MET A 17 3.32 2.79 -11.65
N LEU A 18 4.65 2.64 -11.70
CA LEU A 18 5.33 1.75 -12.64
C LEU A 18 4.96 0.28 -12.42
N GLY A 19 4.89 -0.16 -11.16
CA GLY A 19 4.51 -1.53 -10.82
C GLY A 19 3.09 -1.91 -11.23
N TYR A 20 2.16 -0.96 -11.18
CA TYR A 20 0.74 -1.19 -11.51
C TYR A 20 0.37 -0.84 -12.95
N ALA A 21 1.21 -0.10 -13.67
CA ALA A 21 0.96 0.30 -15.05
C ALA A 21 0.56 -0.87 -15.97
N PRO A 22 1.24 -2.04 -15.98
CA PRO A 22 0.84 -3.16 -16.83
C PRO A 22 -0.58 -3.67 -16.56
N GLN A 23 -1.02 -3.66 -15.30
CA GLN A 23 -2.35 -4.12 -14.90
C GLN A 23 -3.43 -3.13 -15.34
N ILE A 24 -3.16 -1.83 -15.18
CA ILE A 24 -4.06 -0.74 -15.57
C ILE A 24 -4.24 -0.73 -17.10
N PHE A 25 -3.13 -0.76 -17.87
CA PHE A 25 -3.18 -0.72 -19.33
C PHE A 25 -3.88 -1.94 -19.93
N LYS A 26 -3.62 -3.14 -19.39
CA LYS A 26 -4.28 -4.38 -19.84
C LYS A 26 -5.71 -4.53 -19.30
N LYS A 27 -6.17 -3.61 -18.43
CA LYS A 27 -7.45 -3.67 -17.70
C LYS A 27 -7.67 -5.03 -17.00
N LYS A 28 -6.58 -5.68 -16.59
CA LYS A 28 -6.58 -6.98 -15.89
C LYS A 28 -5.92 -6.79 -14.55
N ILE A 29 -6.74 -6.44 -13.56
CA ILE A 29 -6.29 -6.15 -12.21
C ILE A 29 -6.06 -7.46 -11.47
N LEU A 30 -4.80 -7.77 -11.19
CA LEU A 30 -4.41 -8.99 -10.47
C LEU A 30 -4.27 -8.74 -8.97
N PHE A 31 -4.01 -7.49 -8.60
CA PHE A 31 -3.81 -7.10 -7.21
C PHE A 31 -5.13 -7.02 -6.44
N SER A 32 -5.11 -7.54 -5.21
CA SER A 32 -6.28 -7.65 -4.33
C SER A 32 -6.87 -6.26 -3.99
N PRO A 33 -8.21 -6.08 -4.06
CA PRO A 33 -8.87 -4.88 -3.56
C PRO A 33 -8.69 -4.67 -2.05
N LEU A 34 -8.63 -5.74 -1.26
CA LEU A 34 -8.37 -5.66 0.19
C LEU A 34 -6.98 -5.11 0.45
N LEU A 35 -5.97 -5.65 -0.24
CA LEU A 35 -4.61 -5.14 -0.10
C LEU A 35 -4.47 -3.71 -0.63
N SER A 36 -5.17 -3.37 -1.71
CA SER A 36 -5.24 -1.99 -2.20
C SER A 36 -5.82 -1.05 -1.14
N PHE A 37 -6.87 -1.47 -0.43
CA PHE A 37 -7.42 -0.70 0.67
C PHE A 37 -6.42 -0.54 1.83
N MET A 38 -5.68 -1.61 2.18
CA MET A 38 -4.61 -1.53 3.19
C MET A 38 -3.51 -0.52 2.80
N VAL A 39 -3.10 -0.49 1.52
CA VAL A 39 -2.10 0.48 1.02
C VAL A 39 -2.66 1.90 1.05
N VAL A 40 -3.93 2.11 0.69
CA VAL A 40 -4.60 3.41 0.81
C VAL A 40 -4.57 3.90 2.26
N LEU A 41 -4.96 3.05 3.21
CA LEU A 41 -4.99 3.42 4.63
C LEU A 41 -3.59 3.72 5.18
N SER A 42 -2.57 2.92 4.84
CA SER A 42 -1.17 3.21 5.15
C SER A 42 -0.73 4.56 4.57
N SER A 43 -1.11 4.85 3.32
CA SER A 43 -0.76 6.11 2.65
C SER A 43 -1.46 7.31 3.28
N MET A 44 -2.70 7.17 3.74
CA MET A 44 -3.38 8.21 4.52
C MET A 44 -2.65 8.51 5.82
N PHE A 45 -2.26 7.47 6.57
CA PHE A 45 -1.48 7.66 7.78
C PHE A 45 -0.17 8.39 7.49
N ARG A 46 0.52 8.02 6.41
CA ARG A 46 1.73 8.69 5.93
C ARG A 46 1.53 10.18 5.67
N LEU A 47 0.42 10.57 5.04
CA LEU A 47 0.09 11.98 4.81
C LEU A 47 -0.12 12.76 6.12
N ILE A 48 -0.71 12.12 7.14
CA ILE A 48 -0.99 12.75 8.43
C ILE A 48 0.28 12.89 9.29
N HIS A 49 1.15 11.87 9.28
CA HIS A 49 2.33 11.84 10.16
C HIS A 49 3.63 12.36 9.55
N CYS A 50 3.58 12.87 8.30
CA CYS A 50 4.73 13.13 7.41
C CYS A 50 5.79 14.16 7.87
N LYS A 51 5.92 14.45 9.17
CA LYS A 51 6.98 15.29 9.75
C LYS A 51 8.36 14.61 9.78
N ILE A 52 8.71 13.83 8.74
CA ILE A 52 10.08 13.34 8.58
C ILE A 52 10.88 14.47 7.93
N ASP A 53 11.65 15.19 8.74
CA ASP A 53 12.51 16.28 8.27
C ASP A 53 13.33 15.85 7.04
N LYS A 54 13.41 16.74 6.04
CA LYS A 54 14.15 16.62 4.76
C LYS A 54 13.53 15.74 3.65
N LEU A 55 12.51 14.91 3.91
CA LEU A 55 11.86 14.08 2.87
C LEU A 55 10.33 14.26 2.75
N GLU A 56 9.76 15.19 3.53
CA GLU A 56 8.31 15.42 3.68
C GLU A 56 7.54 15.52 2.36
N TYR A 57 7.99 16.36 1.41
CA TYR A 57 7.29 16.53 0.13
C TYR A 57 7.29 15.27 -0.72
N MET A 58 8.42 14.56 -0.77
CA MET A 58 8.56 13.35 -1.57
C MET A 58 7.71 12.20 -0.99
N TYR A 59 7.74 12.02 0.33
CA TYR A 59 6.94 11.01 1.02
C TYR A 59 5.45 11.26 0.86
N SER A 60 5.02 12.53 0.98
CA SER A 60 3.63 12.92 0.78
C SER A 60 3.19 12.72 -0.67
N PHE A 61 4.02 13.11 -1.64
CA PHE A 61 3.68 12.96 -3.05
C PHE A 61 3.59 11.49 -3.46
N GLN A 62 4.50 10.64 -2.98
CA GLN A 62 4.40 9.20 -3.20
C GLN A 62 3.13 8.60 -2.56
N ALA A 63 2.73 9.06 -1.37
CA ALA A 63 1.50 8.61 -0.73
C ALA A 63 0.25 9.02 -1.52
N LEU A 64 0.20 10.26 -2.04
CA LEU A 64 -0.89 10.70 -2.92
C LEU A 64 -0.97 9.84 -4.17
N LEU A 65 0.16 9.59 -4.84
CA LEU A 65 0.22 8.70 -6.00
C LEU A 65 -0.28 7.29 -5.66
N ALA A 66 0.14 6.73 -4.52
CA ALA A 66 -0.31 5.42 -4.08
C ALA A 66 -1.84 5.39 -3.87
N ILE A 67 -2.41 6.40 -3.21
CA ILE A 67 -3.87 6.51 -3.01
C ILE A 67 -4.59 6.57 -4.36
N THR A 68 -4.11 7.40 -5.30
CA THR A 68 -4.71 7.53 -6.62
C THR A 68 -4.66 6.20 -7.38
N VAL A 69 -3.48 5.59 -7.49
CA VAL A 69 -3.28 4.32 -8.21
C VAL A 69 -4.16 3.23 -7.62
N HIS A 70 -4.16 3.04 -6.29
CA HIS A 70 -4.95 2.00 -5.66
C HIS A 70 -6.45 2.25 -5.74
N THR A 71 -6.90 3.50 -5.66
CA THR A 71 -8.31 3.84 -5.90
C THR A 71 -8.72 3.48 -7.33
N THR A 72 -7.86 3.77 -8.33
CA THR A 72 -8.09 3.38 -9.72
C THR A 72 -8.13 1.87 -9.90
N LEU A 73 -7.23 1.13 -9.26
CA LEU A 73 -7.22 -0.35 -9.31
C LEU A 73 -8.53 -0.92 -8.75
N ILE A 74 -8.99 -0.44 -7.60
CA ILE A 74 -10.26 -0.89 -6.99
C ILE A 74 -11.45 -0.55 -7.89
N TYR A 75 -11.47 0.63 -8.50
CA TYR A 75 -12.52 1.02 -9.44
C TYR A 75 -12.56 0.12 -10.70
N MET A 76 -11.38 -0.23 -11.23
CA MET A 76 -11.24 -1.05 -12.43
C MET A 76 -11.34 -2.56 -12.15
N TYR A 77 -11.43 -2.97 -10.90
CA TYR A 77 -11.44 -4.38 -10.50
C TYR A 77 -12.76 -5.06 -10.91
N LYS A 78 -12.65 -6.14 -11.69
CA LYS A 78 -13.81 -6.87 -12.26
C LYS A 78 -13.87 -8.35 -11.90
N ASP A 79 -12.79 -8.91 -11.35
CA ASP A 79 -12.73 -10.33 -11.04
C ASP A 79 -13.54 -10.67 -9.77
N GLU A 80 -13.84 -11.94 -9.52
CA GLU A 80 -14.52 -12.36 -8.29
C GLU A 80 -13.69 -12.01 -7.03
N LEU A 81 -14.30 -11.73 -5.89
CA LEU A 81 -13.53 -11.62 -4.65
C LEU A 81 -13.13 -13.01 -4.13
N SER A 82 -11.94 -13.10 -3.52
CA SER A 82 -11.57 -14.19 -2.61
C SER A 82 -12.54 -14.26 -1.43
N ASN A 83 -12.57 -15.41 -0.74
CA ASN A 83 -13.41 -15.57 0.45
C ASN A 83 -13.07 -14.54 1.55
N TYR A 84 -11.79 -14.24 1.73
CA TYR A 84 -11.32 -13.24 2.71
C TYR A 84 -11.76 -11.83 2.32
N GLU A 85 -11.56 -11.43 1.07
CA GLU A 85 -12.01 -10.12 0.57
C GLU A 85 -13.53 -9.99 0.67
N HIS A 86 -14.26 -11.04 0.29
CA HIS A 86 -15.72 -11.05 0.37
C HIS A 86 -16.19 -10.84 1.81
N ASN A 87 -15.60 -11.52 2.79
CA ASN A 87 -15.95 -11.34 4.19
C ASN A 87 -15.62 -9.94 4.70
N PHE A 88 -14.47 -9.39 4.31
CA PHE A 88 -14.08 -8.04 4.68
C PHE A 88 -15.02 -6.97 4.09
N PHE A 89 -15.23 -6.99 2.78
CA PHE A 89 -16.08 -6.01 2.10
C PHE A 89 -17.57 -6.18 2.42
N ARG A 90 -18.02 -7.38 2.83
CA ARG A 90 -19.39 -7.62 3.30
C ARG A 90 -19.72 -6.89 4.60
N VAL A 91 -18.72 -6.53 5.42
CA VAL A 91 -18.93 -5.64 6.57
C VAL A 91 -19.43 -4.27 6.08
N GLY A 92 -19.05 -3.86 4.86
CA GLY A 92 -19.66 -2.75 4.15
C GLY A 92 -21.07 -3.11 3.66
N TYR A 93 -22.07 -2.38 4.12
CA TYR A 93 -23.48 -2.59 3.77
C TYR A 93 -23.74 -2.57 2.25
N TYR A 94 -22.93 -1.82 1.49
CA TYR A 94 -23.12 -1.62 0.05
C TYR A 94 -22.57 -2.72 -0.87
N TYR A 95 -21.84 -3.73 -0.36
CA TYR A 95 -21.20 -4.71 -1.24
C TYR A 95 -22.20 -5.50 -2.08
N ARG A 96 -23.29 -5.95 -1.43
CA ARG A 96 -24.33 -6.76 -2.08
C ARG A 96 -25.15 -5.98 -3.12
N THR A 97 -25.22 -4.66 -3.00
CA THR A 97 -26.16 -3.82 -3.78
C THR A 97 -25.46 -2.93 -4.82
N LYS A 98 -24.23 -2.49 -4.54
CA LYS A 98 -23.49 -1.53 -5.39
C LYS A 98 -22.09 -2.00 -5.76
N GLY A 99 -21.61 -3.12 -5.21
CA GLY A 99 -20.31 -3.72 -5.55
C GLY A 99 -19.12 -3.21 -4.72
N VAL A 100 -17.92 -3.63 -5.13
CA VAL A 100 -16.66 -3.45 -4.37
C VAL A 100 -16.30 -1.98 -4.18
N PHE A 101 -16.36 -1.18 -5.25
CA PHE A 101 -15.92 0.22 -5.23
C PHE A 101 -16.71 1.08 -4.22
N TYR A 102 -18.03 0.93 -4.16
CA TYR A 102 -18.85 1.69 -3.20
C TYR A 102 -18.63 1.25 -1.76
N SER A 103 -18.37 -0.04 -1.55
CA SER A 103 -18.01 -0.56 -0.23
C SER A 103 -16.66 0.00 0.23
N TYR A 104 -15.69 0.07 -0.70
CA TYR A 104 -14.44 0.77 -0.50
C TYR A 104 -14.65 2.24 -0.13
N LEU A 105 -15.47 2.99 -0.87
CA LEU A 105 -15.75 4.40 -0.56
C LEU A 105 -16.36 4.58 0.84
N GLN A 106 -17.27 3.68 1.25
CA GLN A 106 -17.84 3.70 2.60
C GLN A 106 -16.77 3.45 3.68
N LEU A 107 -15.92 2.44 3.49
CA LEU A 107 -14.87 2.12 4.45
C LEU A 107 -13.82 3.24 4.53
N PHE A 108 -13.45 3.80 3.37
CA PHE A 108 -12.54 4.94 3.26
C PHE A 108 -13.09 6.18 3.97
N SER A 109 -14.35 6.54 3.72
CA SER A 109 -14.98 7.70 4.38
C SER A 109 -15.12 7.47 5.88
N THR A 110 -15.47 6.25 6.30
CA THR A 110 -15.54 5.88 7.73
C THR A 110 -14.17 6.04 8.39
N ALA A 111 -13.11 5.50 7.79
CA ALA A 111 -11.75 5.63 8.30
C ALA A 111 -11.31 7.10 8.39
N LEU A 112 -11.59 7.91 7.37
CA LEU A 112 -11.30 9.34 7.38
C LEU A 112 -12.03 10.06 8.52
N MET A 113 -13.33 9.81 8.68
CA MET A 113 -14.13 10.39 9.77
C MET A 113 -13.64 9.95 11.15
N SER A 114 -13.24 8.69 11.31
CA SER A 114 -12.63 8.21 12.56
C SER A 114 -11.32 8.93 12.87
N LEU A 115 -10.47 9.18 11.88
CA LEU A 115 -9.22 9.93 12.07
C LEU A 115 -9.49 11.39 12.45
N LEU A 116 -10.46 12.04 11.81
CA LEU A 116 -10.90 13.39 12.17
C LEU A 116 -11.44 13.44 13.61
N LEU A 117 -12.20 12.44 14.02
CA LEU A 117 -12.70 12.33 15.39
C LEU A 117 -11.57 12.14 16.40
N VAL A 118 -10.59 11.27 16.11
CA VAL A 118 -9.40 11.11 16.97
C VAL A 118 -8.62 12.42 17.06
N ASN A 119 -8.44 13.12 15.94
CA ASN A 119 -7.77 14.42 15.91
C ASN A 119 -8.47 15.46 16.81
N TYR A 120 -9.81 15.43 16.84
CA TYR A 120 -10.60 16.31 17.69
C TYR A 120 -10.33 16.06 19.19
N PHE A 121 -10.10 14.81 19.60
CA PHE A 121 -9.82 14.47 20.99
C PHE A 121 -8.34 14.60 21.37
N SER A 122 -7.41 14.17 20.51
CA SER A 122 -5.97 14.24 20.77
C SER A 122 -5.16 14.11 19.48
N SER A 123 -4.48 15.20 19.12
CA SER A 123 -3.54 15.23 17.99
C SER A 123 -2.31 14.35 18.23
N GLU A 124 -1.85 14.22 19.47
CA GLU A 124 -0.73 13.34 19.84
C GLU A 124 -1.09 11.86 19.67
N LEU A 125 -2.30 11.47 20.12
CA LEU A 125 -2.81 10.12 19.92
C LEU A 125 -2.93 9.80 18.42
N LEU A 126 -3.49 10.73 17.63
CA LEU A 126 -3.57 10.58 16.18
C LEU A 126 -2.19 10.32 15.57
N LEU A 127 -1.18 11.10 15.96
CA LEU A 127 0.17 10.99 15.42
C LEU A 127 0.77 9.60 15.73
N SER A 128 0.64 9.14 16.98
CA SER A 128 1.13 7.81 17.39
C SER A 128 0.45 6.68 16.64
N LEU A 129 -0.88 6.75 16.47
CA LEU A 129 -1.66 5.78 15.70
C LEU A 129 -1.27 5.79 14.22
N CYS A 130 -1.04 6.96 13.62
CA CYS A 130 -0.64 7.06 12.23
C CYS A 130 0.76 6.49 12.00
N ILE A 131 1.73 6.79 12.86
CA ILE A 131 3.10 6.24 12.74
C ILE A 131 3.07 4.71 12.86
N THR A 132 2.47 4.20 13.93
CA THR A 132 2.42 2.76 14.21
C THR A 132 1.59 2.02 13.17
N GLY A 133 0.41 2.54 12.86
CA GLY A 133 -0.49 2.00 11.86
C GLY A 133 0.13 1.98 10.46
N ASN A 134 0.88 3.02 10.08
CA ASN A 134 1.58 3.03 8.80
C ASN A 134 2.62 1.91 8.72
N ILE A 135 3.48 1.78 9.75
CA ILE A 135 4.51 0.75 9.80
C ILE A 135 3.89 -0.66 9.73
N LEU A 136 2.83 -0.91 10.51
CA LEU A 136 2.16 -2.21 10.56
C LEU A 136 1.46 -2.55 9.24
N LEU A 137 0.70 -1.61 8.67
CA LEU A 137 -0.01 -1.86 7.42
C LEU A 137 0.94 -2.03 6.26
N GLU A 138 1.91 -1.14 6.08
CA GLU A 138 2.86 -1.21 4.96
C GLU A 138 3.65 -2.53 5.00
N SER A 139 4.03 -3.00 6.20
CA SER A 139 4.78 -4.25 6.37
C SER A 139 3.93 -5.50 6.24
N SER A 140 2.62 -5.41 6.52
CA SER A 140 1.71 -6.55 6.46
C SER A 140 1.14 -6.81 5.07
N VAL A 141 1.17 -5.85 4.14
CA VAL A 141 0.62 -6.02 2.78
C VAL A 141 1.26 -7.20 2.05
N GLY A 142 2.60 -7.31 2.07
CA GLY A 142 3.30 -8.43 1.43
C GLY A 142 2.99 -9.78 2.08
N LEU A 143 2.89 -9.83 3.42
CA LEU A 143 2.50 -11.04 4.14
C LEU A 143 1.05 -11.43 3.83
N ALA A 144 0.15 -10.47 3.81
CA ALA A 144 -1.25 -10.70 3.50
C ALA A 144 -1.41 -11.20 2.05
N GLN A 145 -0.61 -10.70 1.10
CA GLN A 145 -0.54 -11.25 -0.26
C GLN A 145 -0.10 -12.72 -0.27
N LEU A 146 0.95 -13.08 0.48
CA LEU A 146 1.39 -14.48 0.60
C LEU A 146 0.30 -15.37 1.21
N LEU A 147 -0.40 -14.88 2.23
CA LEU A 147 -1.48 -15.62 2.89
C LEU A 147 -2.68 -15.81 1.95
N LEU A 148 -3.11 -14.75 1.27
CA LEU A 148 -4.20 -14.82 0.29
C LEU A 148 -3.85 -15.84 -0.80
N TYR A 149 -2.63 -15.81 -1.31
CA TYR A 149 -2.18 -16.76 -2.32
C TYR A 149 -2.18 -18.21 -1.79
N LYS A 150 -1.53 -18.46 -0.65
CA LYS A 150 -1.35 -19.84 -0.12
C LYS A 150 -2.66 -20.50 0.33
N PHE A 151 -3.57 -19.74 0.92
CA PHE A 151 -4.73 -20.29 1.61
C PHE A 151 -6.04 -20.14 0.84
N ASP A 152 -6.15 -19.20 -0.11
CA ASP A 152 -7.38 -19.07 -0.88
C ASP A 152 -7.34 -19.90 -2.18
N LYS A 153 -8.15 -20.96 -2.21
CA LYS A 153 -8.30 -21.82 -3.40
C LYS A 153 -8.81 -21.06 -4.64
N LYS A 154 -9.55 -19.96 -4.46
CA LYS A 154 -9.97 -19.10 -5.57
C LYS A 154 -8.81 -18.22 -6.07
N SER A 155 -7.97 -17.70 -5.18
CA SER A 155 -6.79 -16.90 -5.54
C SER A 155 -5.68 -17.72 -6.22
N ASN A 156 -5.55 -19.02 -5.94
CA ASN A 156 -4.61 -19.92 -6.62
C ASN A 156 -4.81 -20.01 -8.15
N LYS A 157 -5.97 -19.57 -8.67
CA LYS A 157 -6.21 -19.47 -10.11
C LYS A 157 -5.67 -18.17 -10.72
N ARG A 158 -5.26 -17.20 -9.90
CA ARG A 158 -4.70 -15.93 -10.35
C ARG A 158 -3.18 -16.00 -10.36
N PRO A 159 -2.53 -15.66 -11.49
CA PRO A 159 -1.09 -15.55 -11.50
C PRO A 159 -0.66 -14.38 -10.60
N LEU A 160 0.44 -14.59 -9.86
CA LEU A 160 1.09 -13.51 -9.15
C LEU A 160 1.63 -12.47 -10.14
N PRO A 161 1.38 -11.17 -9.93
CA PRO A 161 1.94 -10.11 -10.77
C PRO A 161 3.43 -9.92 -10.46
N LYS A 162 4.30 -10.75 -11.05
CA LYS A 162 5.75 -10.72 -10.77
C LYS A 162 6.38 -9.37 -11.11
N GLU A 163 5.89 -8.71 -12.15
CA GLU A 163 6.34 -7.37 -12.54
C GLU A 163 6.08 -6.34 -11.44
N LEU A 164 4.92 -6.43 -10.76
CA LEU A 164 4.60 -5.57 -9.62
C LEU A 164 5.63 -5.75 -8.50
N PHE A 165 5.89 -6.99 -8.10
CA PHE A 165 6.83 -7.28 -7.02
C PHE A 165 8.26 -6.86 -7.36
N PHE A 166 8.67 -6.97 -8.63
CA PHE A 166 9.95 -6.45 -9.08
C PHE A 166 10.06 -4.94 -8.85
N PHE A 167 9.06 -4.16 -9.27
CA PHE A 167 9.07 -2.70 -9.05
C PHE A 167 8.96 -2.32 -7.57
N TRP A 168 8.28 -3.12 -6.76
CA TRP A 168 8.26 -2.95 -5.30
C TRP A 168 9.64 -3.17 -4.67
N VAL A 169 10.34 -4.25 -5.04
CA VAL A 169 11.72 -4.49 -4.58
C VAL A 169 12.64 -3.33 -4.97
N VAL A 170 12.56 -2.86 -6.22
CA VAL A 170 13.35 -1.69 -6.68
C VAL A 170 13.01 -0.44 -5.87
N GLY A 171 11.72 -0.17 -5.66
CA GLY A 171 11.24 0.96 -4.85
C GLY A 171 11.72 0.89 -3.41
N ASP A 172 11.67 -0.28 -2.78
CA ASP A 172 12.12 -0.52 -1.41
C ASP A 172 13.63 -0.33 -1.26
N ILE A 173 14.44 -0.80 -2.22
CA ILE A 173 15.89 -0.56 -2.24
C ILE A 173 16.16 0.95 -2.27
N CYS A 174 15.50 1.70 -3.18
CA CYS A 174 15.65 3.15 -3.26
C CYS A 174 15.22 3.83 -1.95
N LYS A 175 14.09 3.40 -1.36
CA LYS A 175 13.58 3.91 -0.09
C LYS A 175 14.56 3.67 1.06
N THR A 176 15.12 2.46 1.18
CA THR A 176 16.11 2.11 2.20
C THR A 176 17.37 2.98 2.08
N VAL A 177 17.92 3.13 0.88
CA VAL A 177 19.10 3.97 0.62
C VAL A 177 18.83 5.42 1.05
N LEU A 178 17.68 5.97 0.65
CA LEU A 178 17.29 7.33 1.01
C LEU A 178 17.13 7.51 2.52
N LEU A 179 16.46 6.58 3.21
CA LEU A 179 16.25 6.63 4.65
C LEU A 179 17.56 6.54 5.46
N ILE A 180 18.50 5.69 5.03
CA ILE A 180 19.83 5.59 5.64
C ILE A 180 20.58 6.90 5.45
N TYR A 181 20.57 7.45 4.23
CA TYR A 181 21.26 8.71 3.92
C TYR A 181 20.71 9.89 4.73
N THR A 182 19.39 9.95 4.93
CA THR A 182 18.76 11.02 5.73
C THR A 182 18.78 10.77 7.23
N GLN A 183 19.44 9.71 7.70
CA GLN A 183 19.53 9.33 9.11
C GLN A 183 18.15 9.17 9.77
N ALA A 184 17.21 8.54 9.06
CA ALA A 184 15.89 8.27 9.60
C ALA A 184 15.95 7.32 10.82
N LYS A 185 14.86 7.32 11.61
CA LYS A 185 14.71 6.43 12.78
C LYS A 185 14.89 4.96 12.39
N LYS A 186 15.62 4.20 13.21
CA LYS A 186 16.00 2.80 12.93
C LYS A 186 14.78 1.89 12.72
N GLU A 187 13.69 2.16 13.42
CA GLU A 187 12.44 1.41 13.36
C GLU A 187 11.79 1.51 11.96
N ILE A 188 11.87 2.69 11.33
CA ILE A 188 11.37 2.91 9.97
C ILE A 188 12.26 2.21 8.95
N ILE A 189 13.57 2.23 9.15
CA ILE A 189 14.50 1.51 8.26
C ILE A 189 14.25 0.00 8.36
N LEU A 190 14.08 -0.53 9.57
CA LEU A 190 13.83 -1.96 9.80
C LEU A 190 12.53 -2.42 9.14
N SER A 191 11.47 -1.61 9.18
CA SER A 191 10.20 -1.98 8.53
C SER A 191 10.33 -2.08 7.01
N VAL A 192 11.08 -1.16 6.38
CA VAL A 192 11.34 -1.21 4.94
C VAL A 192 12.24 -2.40 4.57
N VAL A 193 13.26 -2.69 5.37
CA VAL A 193 14.11 -3.89 5.16
C VAL A 193 13.26 -5.17 5.28
N PHE A 194 12.35 -5.23 6.25
CA PHE A 194 11.42 -6.35 6.36
C PHE A 194 10.52 -6.48 5.12
N GLN A 195 9.97 -5.38 4.62
CA GLN A 195 9.18 -5.35 3.37
C GLN A 195 9.99 -5.86 2.18
N LEU A 196 11.25 -5.41 2.04
CA LEU A 196 12.15 -5.83 0.98
C LEU A 196 12.33 -7.36 0.98
N VAL A 197 12.52 -7.98 2.16
CA VAL A 197 12.62 -9.44 2.29
C VAL A 197 11.33 -10.12 1.83
N VAL A 198 10.18 -9.67 2.30
CA VAL A 198 8.87 -10.25 1.93
C VAL A 198 8.58 -10.10 0.44
N ASN A 199 8.88 -8.95 -0.15
CA ASN A 199 8.69 -8.68 -1.58
C ASN A 199 9.62 -9.53 -2.44
N THR A 200 10.85 -9.77 -1.98
CA THR A 200 11.78 -10.69 -2.63
C THR A 200 11.30 -12.15 -2.55
N MET A 201 10.70 -12.56 -1.44
CA MET A 201 10.06 -13.87 -1.32
C MET A 201 8.88 -14.01 -2.30
N LEU A 202 8.04 -12.98 -2.43
CA LEU A 202 6.93 -12.96 -3.40
C LEU A 202 7.41 -13.04 -4.85
N LEU A 203 8.52 -12.35 -5.18
CA LEU A 203 9.12 -12.38 -6.52
C LEU A 203 9.73 -13.76 -6.85
N SER A 204 10.40 -14.38 -5.89
CA SER A 204 11.10 -15.66 -6.04
C SER A 204 10.19 -16.88 -5.86
N ALA A 205 8.96 -16.68 -5.38
CA ALA A 205 8.00 -17.75 -5.20
C ALA A 205 7.80 -18.50 -6.53
N LYS A 206 8.30 -19.74 -6.57
CA LYS A 206 7.96 -20.71 -7.60
C LYS A 206 6.55 -21.19 -7.31
N ILE A 207 5.65 -20.66 -8.10
CA ILE A 207 4.21 -20.83 -8.07
C ILE A 207 3.82 -21.32 -9.45
#